data_AF-T1BLZ6-F1
#
_entry.id   AF-T1BLZ6-F1
#
_cell.length_a   1.000
_cell.length_b   1.000
_cell.length_c   1.000
_cell.angle_alpha   90.00
_cell.angle_beta   90.00
_cell.angle_gamma   90.00
#
_symmetry.space_group_name_H-M   'P 1'
#
loop_
_entity.id
_entity.type
_entity.pdbx_description
1 polymer ?
#
loop_
_entity_poly.entity_id
_entity_poly.type
_entity_poly.pdbx_seq_one_letter_code
_entity_poly.pdbx_strand_id
1 'polypeptide(L)'
;MQRLGQMPLPPYITRAPDAADVERYQTVFARHAGAVAAPTAGLHFDAALLHALRARGVRFGCVTLHVGAGTFQPLRSERVEDHHMHREWINVGAALVEQIRQARAAGGRVIAVGTTVVRALESAAPGGALAPYAGETDIYILPGYRFSQIDGLLTNFHLPE
;
A
#
# COMPACT_ATOMS: atom_id res chain seq x y z
N MET A 1 -13.23 26.01 -10.35
CA MET A 1 -13.54 25.00 -11.39
C MET A 1 -12.85 23.68 -11.06
N GLN A 2 -13.41 22.88 -10.16
CA GLN A 2 -12.93 21.52 -9.90
C GLN A 2 -13.58 20.57 -10.93
N ARG A 3 -12.94 20.38 -12.07
CA ARG A 3 -13.19 19.19 -12.90
C ARG A 3 -12.52 18.01 -12.19
N LEU A 4 -13.21 17.44 -11.21
CA LEU A 4 -12.78 16.21 -10.54
C LEU A 4 -12.86 15.09 -11.58
N GLY A 5 -11.71 14.50 -11.92
CA GLY A 5 -11.66 13.25 -12.65
C GLY A 5 -12.44 12.17 -11.90
N GLN A 6 -13.13 11.30 -12.62
CA GLN A 6 -13.80 10.15 -12.01
C GLN A 6 -12.76 9.31 -11.27
N MET A 7 -13.11 8.87 -10.05
CA MET A 7 -12.26 8.00 -9.24
C MET A 7 -11.97 6.71 -10.03
N PRO A 8 -10.70 6.39 -10.29
CA PRO A 8 -10.36 5.21 -11.06
C PRO A 8 -10.67 3.95 -10.24
N LEU A 9 -11.38 3.00 -10.84
CA LEU A 9 -11.48 1.64 -10.31
C LEU A 9 -10.44 0.74 -11.00
N PRO A 10 -10.00 -0.33 -10.32
CA PRO A 10 -9.17 -1.35 -10.94
C PRO A 10 -9.83 -1.96 -12.18
N PRO A 11 -9.06 -2.41 -13.19
CA PRO A 11 -9.61 -2.90 -14.46
C PRO A 11 -10.49 -4.15 -14.32
N TYR A 12 -10.37 -4.89 -13.22
CA TYR A 12 -11.22 -6.05 -12.92
C TYR A 12 -12.60 -5.66 -12.34
N ILE A 13 -12.81 -4.40 -11.94
CA ILE A 13 -14.12 -3.88 -11.55
C ILE A 13 -14.76 -3.27 -12.80
N THR A 14 -15.65 -4.03 -13.43
CA THR A 14 -16.27 -3.66 -14.73
C THR A 14 -17.47 -2.73 -14.61
N ARG A 15 -17.80 -2.26 -13.40
CA ARG A 15 -18.88 -1.32 -13.13
C ARG A 15 -18.37 0.12 -12.97
N ALA A 16 -19.25 1.09 -13.17
CA ALA A 16 -18.96 2.48 -12.85
C ALA A 16 -18.70 2.66 -11.34
N PRO A 17 -17.85 3.63 -10.94
CA PRO A 17 -17.69 4.01 -9.54
C PRO A 17 -19.01 4.46 -8.93
N ASP A 18 -19.29 4.00 -7.71
CA ASP A 18 -20.46 4.36 -6.92
C ASP A 18 -20.08 5.09 -5.62
N ALA A 19 -21.10 5.53 -4.86
CA ALA A 19 -20.88 6.24 -3.61
C ALA A 19 -20.18 5.37 -2.54
N ALA A 20 -20.40 4.05 -2.55
CA ALA A 20 -19.76 3.14 -1.61
C ALA A 20 -18.27 2.98 -1.91
N ASP A 21 -17.85 3.03 -3.17
CA ASP A 21 -16.43 3.09 -3.52
C ASP A 21 -15.79 4.36 -2.99
N VAL A 22 -16.47 5.51 -3.10
CA VAL A 22 -15.95 6.80 -2.62
C VAL A 22 -15.77 6.73 -1.10
N GLU A 23 -16.76 6.17 -0.40
CA GLU A 23 -16.68 5.95 1.05
C GLU A 23 -15.53 5.01 1.41
N ARG A 24 -15.33 3.89 0.71
CA ARG A 24 -14.19 2.97 0.96
C ARG A 24 -12.85 3.64 0.68
N TYR A 25 -12.74 4.43 -0.38
CA TYR A 25 -11.54 5.22 -0.67
C TYR A 25 -11.24 6.21 0.45
N GLN A 26 -12.26 6.92 0.95
CA GLN A 26 -12.10 7.94 1.98
C GLN A 26 -11.86 7.35 3.36
N THR A 27 -12.63 6.35 3.77
CA THR A 27 -12.59 5.74 5.12
C THR A 27 -11.37 4.86 5.34
N VAL A 28 -10.83 4.25 4.28
CA VAL A 28 -9.72 3.31 4.40
C VAL A 28 -8.35 4.01 4.16
N PHE A 29 -8.26 5.05 3.31
CA PHE A 29 -6.95 5.53 2.83
C PHE A 29 -6.70 7.04 2.83
N ALA A 30 -7.72 7.91 2.88
CA ALA A 30 -7.53 9.34 2.69
C ALA A 30 -7.49 10.11 4.03
N ARG A 31 -6.32 10.15 4.69
CA ARG A 31 -6.07 11.19 5.71
C ARG A 31 -5.52 12.49 5.12
N HIS A 32 -4.86 12.45 3.95
CA HIS A 32 -4.24 13.63 3.32
C HIS A 32 -4.61 13.72 1.83
N ALA A 33 -4.97 14.92 1.37
CA ALA A 33 -5.21 15.20 -0.04
C ALA A 33 -3.92 14.98 -0.85
N GLY A 34 -3.99 14.23 -1.96
CA GLY A 34 -2.85 13.96 -2.84
C GLY A 34 -2.19 12.59 -2.69
N ALA A 35 -2.73 11.68 -1.88
CA ALA A 35 -2.38 10.25 -1.97
C ALA A 35 -3.07 9.65 -3.22
N VAL A 36 -2.31 9.49 -4.31
CA VAL A 36 -2.87 9.23 -5.66
C VAL A 36 -2.98 7.74 -6.01
N ALA A 37 -2.51 6.81 -5.16
CA ALA A 37 -2.84 5.40 -5.32
C ALA A 37 -3.53 4.87 -4.06
N ALA A 38 -4.80 4.53 -4.18
CA ALA A 38 -5.37 3.57 -3.26
C ALA A 38 -4.74 2.21 -3.55
N PRO A 39 -4.19 1.50 -2.55
CA PRO A 39 -3.93 0.09 -2.68
C PRO A 39 -5.27 -0.56 -3.02
N THR A 40 -5.43 -1.05 -4.24
CA THR A 40 -6.72 -1.55 -4.73
C THR A 40 -7.19 -2.77 -3.95
N ALA A 41 -6.25 -3.51 -3.33
CA ALA A 41 -6.52 -4.56 -2.35
C ALA A 41 -7.29 -4.05 -1.11
N GLY A 42 -7.19 -2.76 -0.83
CA GLY A 42 -7.91 -2.06 0.21
C GLY A 42 -9.41 -1.92 -0.01
N LEU A 43 -9.87 -2.01 -1.26
CA LEU A 43 -11.28 -1.87 -1.61
C LEU A 43 -12.14 -3.05 -1.16
N HIS A 44 -11.50 -4.14 -0.73
CA HIS A 44 -12.14 -5.30 -0.11
C HIS A 44 -12.53 -5.07 1.35
N PHE A 45 -12.14 -3.94 1.96
CA PHE A 45 -12.51 -3.59 3.32
C PHE A 45 -13.69 -2.63 3.33
N ASP A 46 -14.82 -3.08 3.86
CA ASP A 46 -15.95 -2.22 4.20
C ASP A 46 -15.94 -1.81 5.69
N ALA A 47 -16.82 -0.88 6.04
CA ALA A 47 -16.92 -0.36 7.40
C ALA A 47 -17.25 -1.45 8.43
N ALA A 48 -18.10 -2.43 8.06
CA ALA A 48 -18.51 -3.51 8.94
C ALA A 48 -17.33 -4.44 9.27
N LEU A 49 -16.55 -4.83 8.27
CA LEU A 49 -15.36 -5.65 8.43
C LEU A 49 -14.29 -4.92 9.24
N LEU A 50 -14.03 -3.64 8.95
CA LEU A 50 -13.07 -2.84 9.73
C LEU A 50 -13.50 -2.73 11.20
N HIS A 51 -14.79 -2.55 11.46
CA HIS A 51 -15.31 -2.52 12.82
C HIS A 51 -15.13 -3.86 13.53
N ALA A 52 -15.48 -4.97 12.87
CA ALA A 52 -15.31 -6.32 13.42
C ALA A 52 -13.85 -6.64 13.74
N LEU A 53 -12.90 -6.22 12.88
CA LEU A 53 -11.46 -6.38 13.11
C LEU A 53 -10.99 -5.54 14.32
N ARG A 54 -11.42 -4.28 14.43
CA ARG A 54 -11.10 -3.42 15.58
C ARG A 54 -11.64 -4.00 16.89
N ALA A 55 -12.86 -4.52 16.89
CA ALA A 55 -13.47 -5.17 18.06
C ALA A 55 -12.67 -6.42 18.51
N ARG A 56 -11.92 -7.05 17.60
CA ARG A 56 -11.01 -8.16 17.89
C ARG A 56 -9.59 -7.70 18.26
N GLY A 57 -9.36 -6.41 18.46
CA GLY A 57 -8.06 -5.84 18.84
C GLY A 57 -7.08 -5.62 17.69
N VAL A 58 -7.54 -5.73 16.42
CA VAL A 58 -6.68 -5.44 15.26
C VAL A 58 -6.46 -3.93 15.16
N ARG A 59 -5.20 -3.52 15.14
CA ARG A 59 -4.79 -2.13 14.94
C ARG A 59 -4.55 -1.86 13.46
N PHE A 60 -4.87 -0.64 13.03
CA PHE A 60 -4.72 -0.19 11.66
C PHE A 60 -3.74 0.97 11.59
N GLY A 61 -2.97 1.05 10.51
CA GLY A 61 -2.01 2.11 10.26
C GLY A 61 -1.86 2.33 8.76
N CYS A 62 -1.40 3.51 8.37
CA CYS A 62 -1.33 3.90 6.96
C CYS A 62 0.07 4.43 6.64
N VAL A 63 0.59 4.03 5.48
CA VAL A 63 1.69 4.73 4.79
C VAL A 63 1.09 5.76 3.85
N THR A 64 1.83 6.84 3.58
CA THR A 64 1.45 7.80 2.53
C THR A 64 2.28 7.53 1.28
N LEU A 65 1.64 7.62 0.13
CA LEU A 65 2.27 7.43 -1.17
C LEU A 65 1.88 8.57 -2.11
N HIS A 66 2.88 9.19 -2.73
CA HIS A 66 2.68 10.04 -3.89
C HIS A 66 3.22 9.30 -5.12
N VAL A 67 2.30 8.76 -5.91
CA VAL A 67 2.61 8.22 -7.23
C VAL A 67 2.72 9.36 -8.23
N GLY A 68 3.86 9.44 -8.90
CA GLY A 68 4.03 10.28 -10.08
C GLY A 68 3.29 9.70 -11.29
N ALA A 69 3.15 10.46 -12.37
CA ALA A 69 2.46 10.04 -13.59
C ALA A 69 3.04 8.77 -14.27
N GLY A 70 4.23 8.31 -13.86
CA GLY A 70 4.92 7.14 -14.42
C GLY A 70 4.43 5.78 -13.91
N THR A 71 3.71 5.71 -12.79
CA THR A 71 3.41 4.43 -12.11
C THR A 71 2.40 3.52 -12.85
N PHE A 72 1.75 4.03 -13.91
CA PHE A 72 0.84 3.24 -14.76
C PHE A 72 1.46 2.84 -16.10
N GLN A 73 2.76 3.04 -16.31
CA GLN A 73 3.41 2.56 -17.53
C GLN A 73 3.55 1.02 -17.50
N PRO A 74 3.14 0.31 -18.56
CA PRO A 74 3.33 -1.14 -18.65
C PRO A 74 4.83 -1.49 -18.54
N LEU A 75 5.15 -2.69 -18.04
CA LEU A 75 6.51 -3.24 -18.15
C LEU A 75 6.95 -3.18 -19.62
N ARG A 76 8.03 -2.45 -19.89
CA ARG A 76 8.60 -2.28 -21.23
C ARG A 76 9.88 -3.12 -21.45
N SER A 77 10.28 -3.92 -20.48
CA SER A 77 11.52 -4.71 -20.54
C SER A 77 11.22 -6.17 -20.89
N GLU A 78 11.98 -6.74 -21.83
CA GLU A 78 11.87 -8.15 -22.24
C GLU A 78 12.33 -9.13 -21.15
N ARG A 79 13.10 -8.64 -20.17
CA ARG A 79 13.56 -9.40 -19.00
C ARG A 79 13.17 -8.65 -17.73
N VAL A 80 12.64 -9.40 -16.76
CA VAL A 80 12.26 -8.91 -15.42
C VAL A 80 13.47 -8.26 -14.72
N GLU A 81 14.68 -8.76 -14.96
CA GLU A 81 15.91 -8.26 -14.34
C GLU A 81 16.36 -6.89 -14.87
N ASP A 82 15.93 -6.51 -16.08
CA ASP A 82 16.31 -5.26 -16.73
C ASP A 82 15.30 -4.13 -16.46
N HIS A 83 14.33 -4.36 -15.57
CA HIS A 83 13.30 -3.39 -15.26
C HIS A 83 13.78 -2.37 -14.22
N HIS A 84 13.95 -1.12 -14.64
CA HIS A 84 14.09 0.00 -13.72
C HIS A 84 12.72 0.43 -13.20
N MET A 85 12.45 0.14 -11.93
CA MET A 85 11.20 0.53 -11.30
C MET A 85 11.08 2.05 -11.20
N HIS A 86 9.92 2.59 -11.58
CA HIS A 86 9.65 4.01 -11.38
C HIS A 86 9.73 4.37 -9.89
N ARG A 87 10.41 5.49 -9.61
CA ARG A 87 10.51 6.03 -8.27
C ARG A 87 9.14 6.52 -7.81
N GLU A 88 8.75 6.07 -6.63
CA GLU A 88 7.56 6.54 -5.95
C GLU A 88 7.99 7.24 -4.67
N TRP A 89 7.36 8.37 -4.34
CA TRP A 89 7.61 8.98 -3.04
C TRP A 89 6.71 8.34 -2.00
N ILE A 90 7.32 7.91 -0.90
CA ILE A 90 6.65 7.27 0.25
C ILE A 90 6.92 8.08 1.52
N ASN A 91 5.98 7.99 2.46
CA ASN A 91 6.18 8.41 3.84
C ASN A 91 5.63 7.36 4.81
N VAL A 92 6.55 6.80 5.59
CA VAL A 92 6.32 5.92 6.72
C VAL A 92 6.54 6.75 7.99
N GLY A 93 5.44 7.26 8.55
CA GLY A 93 5.48 8.15 9.70
C GLY A 93 5.90 7.45 10.99
N ALA A 94 6.52 8.20 11.91
CA ALA A 94 7.04 7.67 13.18
C ALA A 94 5.97 6.96 14.03
N ALA A 95 4.72 7.44 14.01
CA ALA A 95 3.62 6.80 14.71
C ALA A 95 3.33 5.37 14.20
N LEU A 96 3.43 5.15 12.89
CA LEU A 96 3.25 3.82 12.29
C LEU A 96 4.40 2.89 12.68
N VAL A 97 5.63 3.39 12.62
CA VAL A 97 6.83 2.65 13.01
C VAL A 97 6.72 2.18 14.47
N GLU A 98 6.35 3.08 15.36
CA GLU A 98 6.15 2.75 16.78
C GLU A 98 5.00 1.74 16.98
N GLN A 99 3.89 1.90 16.26
CA GLN A 99 2.79 0.95 16.30
C GLN A 99 3.23 -0.47 15.88
N ILE A 100 4.02 -0.57 14.79
CA ILE A 100 4.58 -1.84 14.30
C ILE A 100 5.53 -2.43 15.34
N ARG A 101 6.44 -1.63 15.90
CA ARG A 101 7.38 -2.06 16.93
C ARG A 101 6.66 -2.64 18.15
N GLN A 102 5.62 -1.95 18.62
CA GLN A 102 4.77 -2.44 19.71
C GLN A 102 4.03 -3.73 19.35
N ALA A 103 3.56 -3.85 18.10
CA ALA A 103 2.89 -5.08 17.64
C ALA A 103 3.82 -6.27 17.74
N ARG A 104 5.05 -6.11 17.23
CA ARG A 104 6.08 -7.15 17.25
C ARG A 104 6.54 -7.48 18.66
N ALA A 105 6.76 -6.46 19.51
CA ALA A 105 7.12 -6.66 20.92
C ALA A 105 6.06 -7.44 21.70
N ALA A 106 4.78 -7.31 21.32
CA ALA A 106 3.66 -8.06 21.89
C ALA A 106 3.45 -9.45 21.24
N GLY A 107 4.34 -9.91 20.34
CA GLY A 107 4.19 -11.17 19.61
C GLY A 107 3.11 -11.14 18.52
N GLY A 108 2.63 -9.96 18.15
CA GLY A 108 1.66 -9.74 17.09
C GLY A 108 2.28 -9.79 15.69
N ARG A 109 1.40 -9.79 14.68
CA ARG A 109 1.76 -9.83 13.25
C ARG A 109 1.52 -8.49 12.57
N VAL A 110 2.34 -8.18 11.58
CA VAL A 110 2.20 -7.06 10.64
C VAL A 110 1.73 -7.59 9.31
N ILE A 111 0.50 -7.22 8.92
CA ILE A 111 -0.11 -7.63 7.66
C ILE A 111 -0.17 -6.42 6.72
N ALA A 112 0.52 -6.49 5.59
CA ALA A 112 0.47 -5.45 4.58
C ALA A 112 -0.75 -5.63 3.67
N VAL A 113 -1.44 -4.52 3.40
CA VAL A 113 -2.59 -4.48 2.47
C VAL A 113 -2.14 -3.77 1.20
N GLY A 114 -1.78 -4.55 0.19
CA GLY A 114 -1.23 -4.10 -1.08
C GLY A 114 0.31 -4.15 -1.16
N THR A 115 0.82 -4.45 -2.35
CA THR A 115 2.25 -4.56 -2.65
C THR A 115 3.00 -3.23 -2.50
N THR A 116 2.33 -2.10 -2.68
CA THR A 116 2.94 -0.78 -2.42
C THR A 116 3.25 -0.56 -0.95
N VAL A 117 2.39 -1.04 -0.05
CA VAL A 117 2.67 -0.98 1.40
C VAL A 117 3.88 -1.84 1.73
N VAL A 118 4.03 -2.99 1.05
CA VAL A 118 5.21 -3.85 1.20
C VAL A 118 6.48 -3.09 0.84
N ARG A 119 6.52 -2.50 -0.36
CA ARG A 119 7.67 -1.71 -0.82
C ARG A 119 7.97 -0.55 0.12
N ALA A 120 6.94 0.16 0.59
CA ALA A 120 7.12 1.27 1.50
C ALA A 120 7.78 0.86 2.83
N LEU A 121 7.32 -0.23 3.45
CA LEU A 121 7.86 -0.70 4.72
C LEU A 121 9.26 -1.31 4.58
N GLU A 122 9.53 -2.07 3.51
CA GLU A 122 10.86 -2.65 3.28
C GLU A 122 11.89 -1.56 2.90
N SER A 123 11.50 -0.52 2.15
CA SER A 123 12.37 0.64 1.88
C SER A 123 12.65 1.50 3.12
N ALA A 124 11.73 1.53 4.08
CA ALA A 124 11.90 2.20 5.37
C ALA A 124 12.70 1.36 6.40
N ALA A 125 13.16 0.17 6.03
CA ALA A 125 13.92 -0.73 6.90
C ALA A 125 15.27 -1.16 6.30
N PRO A 126 16.14 -0.22 5.85
CA PRO A 126 17.46 -0.59 5.34
C PRO A 126 18.27 -1.28 6.46
N GLY A 127 18.64 -2.54 6.24
CA GLY A 127 19.31 -3.36 7.25
C GLY A 127 18.39 -4.12 8.21
N GLY A 128 17.08 -4.15 7.94
CA GLY A 128 16.11 -5.00 8.63
C GLY A 128 15.47 -4.40 9.89
N ALA A 129 15.79 -3.14 10.23
CA ALA A 129 15.13 -2.42 11.31
C ALA A 129 14.30 -1.25 10.75
N LEU A 130 13.00 -1.26 10.99
CA LEU A 130 12.09 -0.20 10.53
C LEU A 130 12.37 1.12 11.24
N ALA A 131 12.52 2.18 10.46
CA ALA A 131 12.68 3.55 10.95
C ALA A 131 11.72 4.51 10.22
N PRO A 132 11.40 5.68 10.82
CA PRO A 132 10.61 6.68 10.12
C PRO A 132 11.33 7.11 8.83
N TYR A 133 10.60 7.16 7.73
CA TYR A 133 11.19 7.40 6.41
C TYR A 133 10.27 8.25 5.54
N ALA A 134 10.82 9.25 4.86
CA ALA A 134 10.13 10.02 3.84
C ALA A 134 11.09 10.27 2.67
N GLY A 135 10.76 9.75 1.49
CA GLY A 135 11.68 9.76 0.37
C GLY A 135 11.21 8.89 -0.80
N GLU A 136 12.07 8.75 -1.80
CA GLU A 136 11.79 7.92 -2.97
C GLU A 136 12.12 6.45 -2.71
N THR A 137 11.28 5.56 -3.23
CA THR A 137 11.55 4.12 -3.27
C THR A 137 11.62 3.64 -4.72
N ASP A 138 12.69 2.94 -5.05
CA ASP A 138 12.88 2.16 -6.28
C ASP A 138 13.08 0.67 -6.00
N ILE A 139 12.78 0.20 -4.77
CA ILE A 139 12.95 -1.20 -4.41
C ILE A 139 12.17 -2.12 -5.35
N TYR A 140 12.89 -3.08 -5.93
CA TYR A 140 12.35 -4.14 -6.77
C TYR A 140 12.48 -5.48 -6.05
N ILE A 141 11.35 -6.10 -5.72
CA ILE A 141 11.29 -7.29 -4.86
C ILE A 141 11.07 -8.53 -5.74
N LEU A 142 12.07 -9.40 -5.77
CA LEU A 142 12.10 -10.63 -6.57
C LEU A 142 12.14 -11.88 -5.68
N PRO A 143 11.84 -13.08 -6.25
CA PRO A 143 12.03 -14.34 -5.54
C PRO A 143 13.43 -14.43 -4.90
N GLY A 144 13.47 -14.83 -3.61
CA GLY A 144 14.69 -14.85 -2.81
C GLY A 144 14.89 -13.63 -1.91
N TYR A 145 14.08 -12.57 -2.08
CA TYR A 145 14.06 -11.44 -1.16
C TYR A 145 13.61 -11.88 0.25
N ARG A 146 14.28 -11.38 1.29
CA ARG A 146 13.96 -11.66 2.69
C ARG A 146 13.20 -10.48 3.29
N PHE A 147 11.90 -10.67 3.48
CA PHE A 147 11.06 -9.68 4.16
C PHE A 147 11.43 -9.58 5.63
N SER A 148 11.58 -8.35 6.12
CA SER A 148 11.97 -8.07 7.50
C SER A 148 10.83 -7.49 8.33
N GLN A 149 9.87 -6.81 7.69
CA GLN A 149 8.84 -6.05 8.38
C GLN A 149 7.43 -6.62 8.24
N ILE A 150 7.24 -7.67 7.46
CA ILE A 150 5.91 -8.12 7.02
C ILE A 150 5.76 -9.62 7.24
N ASP A 151 4.70 -10.01 7.94
CA ASP A 151 4.39 -11.41 8.27
C ASP A 151 3.25 -11.97 7.39
N GLY A 152 2.59 -11.11 6.62
CA GLY A 152 1.56 -11.51 5.65
C GLY A 152 1.20 -10.39 4.69
N LEU A 153 0.72 -10.77 3.51
CA LEU A 153 0.31 -9.85 2.45
C LEU A 153 -1.12 -10.17 2.03
N LEU A 154 -1.97 -9.15 2.05
CA LEU A 154 -3.26 -9.17 1.36
C LEU A 154 -3.13 -8.31 0.10
N THR A 155 -3.24 -8.96 -1.06
CA THR A 155 -3.13 -8.29 -2.36
C THR A 155 -4.05 -8.95 -3.38
N ASN A 156 -4.22 -8.32 -4.54
CA ASN A 156 -5.00 -8.86 -5.64
C ASN A 156 -4.21 -9.93 -6.42
N PHE A 157 -4.90 -10.68 -7.28
CA PHE A 157 -4.21 -11.43 -8.34
C PHE A 157 -3.61 -10.44 -9.33
N HIS A 158 -2.34 -10.64 -9.65
CA HIS A 158 -1.64 -9.84 -10.65
C HIS A 158 -1.69 -10.58 -11.97
N LEU A 159 -1.62 -9.83 -13.07
CA LEU A 159 -1.67 -10.41 -14.40
C LEU A 159 -0.51 -11.40 -14.58
N PRO A 160 -0.73 -12.53 -15.26
CA PRO A 160 0.38 -13.38 -15.68
C PRO A 160 1.24 -12.57 -16.65
N GLU A 161 2.53 -12.47 -16.33
CA GLU A 161 3.57 -12.04 -17.28
C GLU A 161 3.84 -13.15 -18.30
#